data_AF-A0A441AXK2-F1
#
_entry.id   AF-A0A441AXK2-F1
#
_cell.length_a   1.000
_cell.length_b   1.000
_cell.length_c   1.000
_cell.angle_alpha   90.00
_cell.angle_beta   90.00
_cell.angle_gamma   90.00
#
_symmetry.space_group_name_H-M   'P 1'
#
loop_
_entity.id
_entity.type
_entity.pdbx_description
1 polymer ?
#
loop_
_entity_poly.entity_id
_entity_poly.type
_entity_poly.pdbx_seq_one_letter_code
_entity_poly.pdbx_strand_id
1 'polypeptide(L)'
;MRTVRRSQLREIVPLSDTTIYEMEQRGEFPRRFNLTPRCVVWDLAEVEAWVQARRNASAGTVEITPGPDVRSRKTRPVKSDRE
;
A
#
# COMPACT_ATOMS: atom_id res chain seq x y z
N MET A 1 -12.14 -21.17 -7.20
CA MET A 1 -10.99 -20.53 -6.53
C MET A 1 -10.04 -20.04 -7.61
N ARG A 2 -9.77 -18.73 -7.67
CA ARG A 2 -8.91 -18.11 -8.68
C ARG A 2 -7.67 -17.58 -7.97
N THR A 3 -6.48 -17.98 -8.42
CA THR A 3 -5.21 -17.57 -7.82
C THR A 3 -4.53 -16.52 -8.67
N VAL A 4 -3.97 -15.49 -8.05
CA VAL A 4 -3.19 -14.45 -8.74
C VAL A 4 -1.70 -14.65 -8.51
N ARG A 5 -0.92 -14.48 -9.59
CA ARG A 5 0.54 -14.40 -9.53
C ARG A 5 0.97 -12.96 -9.30
N ARG A 6 2.24 -12.78 -8.94
CA ARG A 6 2.80 -11.47 -8.59
C ARG A 6 2.59 -10.39 -9.65
N SER A 7 2.73 -10.74 -10.94
CA SER A 7 2.48 -9.80 -12.04
C SER A 7 1.04 -9.30 -12.08
N GLN A 8 0.05 -10.19 -11.90
CA GLN A 8 -1.36 -9.83 -11.85
C GLN A 8 -1.72 -9.10 -10.55
N LEU A 9 -1.08 -9.46 -9.44
CA LEU A 9 -1.29 -8.78 -8.17
C LEU A 9 -0.95 -7.29 -8.27
N ARG A 10 0.13 -6.95 -8.99
CA ARG A 10 0.58 -5.57 -9.20
C ARG A 10 -0.38 -4.74 -10.07
N GLU A 11 -1.18 -5.38 -10.91
CA GLU A 11 -2.23 -4.71 -11.69
C GLU A 11 -3.42 -4.31 -10.81
N ILE A 12 -3.72 -5.12 -9.80
CA ILE A 12 -4.85 -4.89 -8.86
C ILE A 12 -4.42 -3.95 -7.73
N VAL A 13 -3.24 -4.22 -7.15
CA VAL A 13 -2.68 -3.50 -6.01
C VAL A 13 -1.39 -2.85 -6.50
N PRO A 14 -1.41 -1.54 -6.82
CA PRO A 14 -0.23 -0.83 -7.32
C PRO A 14 0.76 -0.50 -6.18
N LEU A 15 1.05 -1.47 -5.31
CA LEU A 15 2.06 -1.40 -4.27
C LEU A 15 3.35 -2.11 -4.74
N SER A 16 4.48 -1.72 -4.17
CA SER A 16 5.74 -2.42 -4.41
C SER A 16 5.78 -3.77 -3.71
N ASP A 17 6.57 -4.70 -4.24
CA ASP A 17 6.78 -6.02 -3.65
C ASP A 17 7.31 -5.94 -2.20
N THR A 18 8.12 -4.92 -1.90
CA THR A 18 8.66 -4.70 -0.55
C THR A 18 7.56 -4.26 0.41
N THR A 19 6.67 -3.35 -0.01
CA THR A 19 5.52 -2.95 0.81
C THR A 19 4.58 -4.12 1.03
N ILE A 20 4.31 -4.94 0.01
CA ILE A 20 3.49 -6.14 0.18
C ILE A 20 4.11 -7.10 1.21
N TYR A 21 5.43 -7.31 1.15
CA TYR A 21 6.13 -8.14 2.13
C TYR A 21 6.07 -7.55 3.55
N GLU A 22 6.27 -6.25 3.70
CA GLU A 22 6.15 -5.58 5.01
C GLU A 22 4.73 -5.67 5.58
N MET A 23 3.70 -5.50 4.73
CA MET A 23 2.31 -5.63 5.14
C MET A 23 1.94 -7.09 5.48
N GLU A 24 2.49 -8.07 4.76
CA GLU A 24 2.35 -9.49 5.12
C GLU A 24 2.96 -9.77 6.50
N GLN A 25 4.16 -9.23 6.77
CA GLN A 25 4.82 -9.38 8.08
C GLN A 25 4.03 -8.71 9.21
N ARG A 26 3.35 -7.59 8.92
CA ARG A 26 2.45 -6.90 9.86
C ARG A 26 1.09 -7.59 10.00
N GLY A 27 0.79 -8.61 9.20
CA GLY A 27 -0.51 -9.30 9.17
C GLY A 27 -1.64 -8.46 8.55
N GLU A 28 -1.29 -7.39 7.85
CA GLU A 28 -2.25 -6.49 7.20
C GLU A 28 -2.59 -6.91 5.78
N PHE A 29 -1.83 -7.85 5.18
CA PHE A 29 -2.04 -8.33 3.82
C PHE A 29 -2.37 -9.83 3.79
N PRO A 30 -3.17 -10.31 2.83
CA PRO A 30 -3.48 -11.73 2.68
C PRO A 30 -2.23 -12.61 2.65
N ARG A 31 -2.26 -13.73 3.37
CA ARG A 31 -1.11 -14.63 3.50
C ARG A 31 -0.86 -15.33 2.16
N ARG A 32 0.38 -15.25 1.67
CA ARG A 32 0.79 -16.02 0.48
C ARG A 32 0.83 -17.51 0.74
N PHE A 33 0.58 -18.30 -0.31
CA PHE A 33 0.81 -19.74 -0.28
C PHE A 33 1.58 -20.21 -1.51
N ASN A 34 2.30 -21.32 -1.35
CA ASN A 34 3.15 -21.88 -2.38
C ASN A 34 2.39 -22.99 -3.10
N LEU A 35 2.09 -22.79 -4.38
CA LEU A 35 1.57 -23.86 -5.23
C LEU A 35 2.67 -24.87 -5.58
N THR A 36 3.91 -24.36 -5.75
CA THR A 36 5.13 -25.14 -5.95
C THR A 36 6.31 -24.46 -5.26
N PRO A 37 7.49 -25.09 -5.12
CA PRO A 37 8.64 -24.48 -4.43
C PRO A 37 9.07 -23.11 -4.99
N ARG A 38 8.74 -22.81 -6.25
CA ARG A 38 9.05 -21.53 -6.91
C ARG A 38 7.82 -20.70 -7.27
N CYS A 39 6.60 -21.20 -7.02
CA CYS A 39 5.36 -20.52 -7.40
C CYS A 39 4.59 -20.09 -6.15
N VAL A 40 4.81 -18.83 -5.77
CA VAL A 40 4.04 -18.13 -4.73
C VAL A 40 2.83 -17.48 -5.38
N VAL A 41 1.66 -17.70 -4.80
CA VAL A 41 0.39 -17.16 -5.27
C VAL A 41 -0.41 -16.60 -4.10
N TRP A 42 -1.38 -15.76 -4.44
CA TRP A 42 -2.40 -15.25 -3.53
C TRP A 42 -3.78 -15.69 -4.00
N ASP A 43 -4.71 -15.85 -3.08
CA ASP A 43 -6.11 -16.03 -3.42
C ASP A 43 -6.70 -14.69 -3.87
N LEU A 44 -7.38 -14.67 -5.01
CA LEU A 44 -7.94 -13.46 -5.56
C LEU A 44 -9.05 -12.89 -4.65
N ALA A 45 -9.90 -13.74 -4.09
CA ALA A 45 -11.02 -13.28 -3.29
C ALA A 45 -10.54 -12.63 -1.98
N GLU A 46 -9.47 -13.16 -1.37
CA GLU A 46 -8.83 -12.52 -0.22
C GLU A 46 -8.23 -11.15 -0.57
N VAL A 47 -7.55 -11.04 -1.72
CA VAL A 47 -6.99 -9.77 -2.20
C VAL A 47 -8.09 -8.75 -2.49
N GLU A 48 -9.17 -9.15 -3.16
CA GLU A 48 -10.31 -8.28 -3.44
C GLU A 48 -11.00 -7.83 -2.15
N ALA A 49 -11.23 -8.75 -1.21
CA ALA A 49 -11.80 -8.43 0.10
C ALA A 49 -10.91 -7.45 0.87
N TRP A 50 -9.60 -7.61 0.81
CA TRP A 50 -8.64 -6.68 1.40
C TRP A 50 -8.70 -5.29 0.75
N VAL A 51 -8.76 -5.20 -0.59
CA VAL A 51 -8.92 -3.92 -1.29
C VAL A 51 -10.23 -3.23 -0.88
N GLN A 52 -11.33 -3.98 -0.79
CA GLN A 52 -12.62 -3.44 -0.35
C GLN A 52 -12.58 -2.97 1.11
N ALA A 53 -11.97 -3.76 2.00
CA ALA A 53 -11.79 -3.37 3.40
C ALA A 53 -10.95 -2.08 3.50
N ARG A 54 -9.90 -1.95 2.68
CA ARG A 54 -9.08 -0.73 2.62
C ARG A 54 -9.86 0.45 2.04
N ARG A 55 -10.69 0.22 1.03
CA ARG A 55 -11.60 1.23 0.47
C ARG A 55 -12.59 1.74 1.52
N ASN A 56 -13.16 0.85 2.31
CA ASN A 56 -14.10 1.20 3.39
C ASN A 56 -13.38 1.90 4.54
N ALA A 57 -12.18 1.45 4.91
CA ALA A 57 -11.34 2.13 5.89
C ALA A 57 -10.91 3.53 5.40
N SER A 58 -10.65 3.69 4.10
CA SER A 58 -10.31 4.97 3.47
C SER A 58 -11.50 5.91 3.27
N ALA A 59 -12.72 5.38 3.25
CA ALA A 59 -13.94 6.17 3.12
C ALA A 59 -14.22 7.03 4.37
N GLY A 60 -13.57 6.71 5.50
CA GLY A 60 -13.40 7.63 6.62
C GLY A 60 -11.98 8.21 6.60
N THR A 61 -11.78 9.31 5.87
CA THR A 61 -10.56 10.14 5.94
C THR A 61 -9.25 9.34 5.84
N VAL A 62 -8.81 9.01 4.61
CA VAL A 62 -7.36 8.87 4.43
C VAL A 62 -6.79 10.25 4.71
N GLU A 63 -6.14 10.41 5.85
CA GLU A 63 -5.23 11.52 6.07
C GLU A 63 -4.19 11.44 4.97
N ILE A 64 -4.42 12.16 3.87
CA ILE A 64 -3.42 12.45 2.88
C ILE A 64 -2.27 13.01 3.70
N THR A 65 -1.13 12.31 3.73
CA THR A 65 0.05 12.78 4.46
C THR A 65 0.23 14.25 4.12
N PRO A 66 0.09 15.17 5.09
CA PRO A 66 0.12 16.59 4.79
C PRO A 66 1.41 16.86 4.05
N GLY A 67 1.31 17.55 2.92
CA GLY A 67 2.48 17.92 2.13
C GLY A 67 3.52 18.57 3.04
N PRO A 68 4.82 18.33 2.83
CA PRO A 68 5.85 18.85 3.72
C PRO A 68 5.73 20.36 3.85
N ASP A 69 5.59 20.85 5.08
CA ASP A 69 5.47 22.28 5.36
C ASP A 69 6.69 23.03 4.78
N VAL A 70 6.43 23.96 3.86
CA VAL A 70 7.48 24.66 3.13
C VAL A 70 8.28 25.61 4.02
N ARG A 71 7.72 26.04 5.15
CA ARG A 71 8.39 26.90 6.14
C ARG A 71 9.42 26.12 6.95
N SER A 72 9.26 24.79 7.04
CA SER A 72 10.19 23.87 7.71
C SER A 72 11.41 23.48 6.87
N ARG A 73 11.61 24.08 5.69
CA ARG A 73 12.76 23.78 4.81
C ARG A 73 14.06 24.37 5.36
N LYS A 74 15.04 23.50 5.66
CA LYS A 74 16.37 23.90 6.15
C LYS A 74 17.22 24.66 5.12
N THR A 75 17.15 24.29 3.84
CA THR A 75 18.07 24.79 2.80
C THR A 75 17.56 26.05 2.07
N ARG A 76 16.25 26.33 2.09
CA ARG A 76 15.64 27.52 1.45
C ARG A 76 14.38 27.95 2.20
N PRO A 77 14.52 28.62 3.37
CA PRO A 77 13.36 29.07 4.14
C PRO A 77 12.61 30.19 3.40
N VAL A 78 11.29 30.22 3.55
CA VAL A 78 10.45 31.31 3.04
C VAL A 78 10.71 32.55 3.89
N LYS A 79 11.03 33.69 3.26
CA LYS A 79 11.14 34.96 3.98
C LYS A 79 9.77 35.31 4.56
N SER A 80 9.69 35.49 5.88
CA SER A 80 8.51 36.07 6.51
C SER A 80 8.35 37.49 6.00
N ASP A 81 7.22 37.80 5.37
CA ASP A 81 6.87 39.16 4.99
C ASP A 81 6.79 39.98 6.29
N ARG A 82 7.64 41.00 6.40
CA ARG A 82 7.75 41.85 7.59
C ARG A 82 7.12 43.19 7.23
N GLU A 83 6.02 43.47 7.92
CA GLU A 83 5.26 44.73 7.94
C GLU A 83 6.14 45.94 8.26
#